data_AF-A5N3R0-F1
#
_entry.id   AF-A5N3R0-F1
#
_cell.length_a   1.000
_cell.length_b   1.000
_cell.length_c   1.000
_cell.angle_alpha   90.00
_cell.angle_beta   90.00
_cell.angle_gamma   90.00
#
_symmetry.space_group_name_H-M   'P 1'
#
loop_
_entity.id
_entity.type
_entity.pdbx_description
1 polymer ?
#
loop_
_entity_poly.entity_id
_entity_poly.type
_entity_poly.pdbx_seq_one_letter_code
_entity_poly.pdbx_strand_id
1 'polypeptide(L)'
;MKKRVKAFILVVLFFITFSQFKVYANSSLTEPRVDINTNKEWTVKFNIELKSTTVNNTNIKVMDKNNVEVPVVITQGSDLSTIIISPRVSGYNPGETYNLVIGTGLQSISGKSLSSPASLEFTTINEYSDGTSYSGLPKITSSKFEYTPLLSSQYQGFLVSSDTSNVQYRVFVNKQSGESGIYTELTKGYTTAVDGKLTALSTLSSGTNGEKYKVIIYVKRQGVTGAHKDVNTDYDNYIVNYFRCVGSVNNDNNEYVEYGITLDDMVQKQFNSYCKPVFVETNVMDNAATKNQIKYYVNPDNFLDGYGKYQFLKLTYSEGITVDDLNSYLKGKGIFEGMGQAFLDAAKENNISVAYLVSHAMLETGYGTSKLATGGAVDDSDNYVYGEPVYNFFGIGATDDNPLINGTEKAYAEGWFTPEEALSGGAAWIASQYINNPEKNQDTLYKMRWNPEDPGEHQYATDIAWAYKQIPNIVNGIKAISSNSNTALKFEIPKLK
;
A
#
# COMPACT_ATOMS: atom_id res chain seq x y z
N MET A 1 21.08 -54.64 39.00
CA MET A 1 20.07 -53.62 38.64
C MET A 1 20.71 -52.52 37.79
N LYS A 2 20.62 -52.61 36.45
CA LYS A 2 21.01 -51.50 35.55
C LYS A 2 19.83 -50.54 35.44
N LYS A 3 19.89 -49.37 36.10
CA LYS A 3 18.93 -48.28 35.90
C LYS A 3 19.00 -47.86 34.43
N ARG A 4 17.97 -48.19 33.64
CA ARG A 4 17.76 -47.60 32.31
C ARG A 4 17.47 -46.11 32.53
N VAL A 5 18.49 -45.27 32.36
CA VAL A 5 18.30 -43.83 32.17
C VAL A 5 17.61 -43.68 30.82
N LYS A 6 16.28 -43.50 30.82
CA LYS A 6 15.57 -43.05 29.62
C LYS A 6 16.08 -41.64 29.34
N ALA A 7 16.82 -41.46 28.25
CA ALA A 7 17.14 -40.13 27.75
C ALA A 7 15.81 -39.41 27.46
N PHE A 8 15.61 -38.25 28.08
CA PHE A 8 14.43 -37.41 27.90
C PHE A 8 14.77 -36.36 26.85
N ILE A 9 14.02 -36.34 25.74
CA ILE A 9 14.20 -35.40 24.64
C ILE A 9 12.93 -34.53 24.56
N LEU A 10 13.10 -33.22 24.69
CA LEU A 10 12.06 -32.21 24.39
C LEU A 10 11.98 -32.08 22.88
N VAL A 11 10.81 -32.35 22.30
CA VAL A 11 10.60 -32.38 20.84
C VAL A 11 9.59 -31.31 20.45
N VAL A 12 9.88 -30.57 19.38
CA VAL A 12 9.06 -29.51 18.80
C VAL A 12 8.30 -30.04 17.59
N LEU A 13 6.98 -29.78 17.50
CA LEU A 13 6.15 -30.09 16.32
C LEU A 13 5.34 -28.86 15.90
N PHE A 14 5.41 -28.48 14.62
CA PHE A 14 4.55 -27.45 14.01
C PHE A 14 3.42 -28.11 13.23
N PHE A 15 2.18 -28.04 13.73
CA PHE A 15 1.02 -28.59 13.04
C PHE A 15 0.36 -27.58 12.11
N ILE A 16 -0.07 -28.04 10.94
CA ILE A 16 -1.14 -27.44 10.15
C ILE A 16 -2.37 -28.28 10.46
N THR A 17 -3.46 -27.69 10.94
CA THR A 17 -4.65 -28.45 11.32
C THR A 17 -5.32 -29.03 10.08
N PHE A 18 -5.07 -30.30 9.77
CA PHE A 18 -6.06 -31.27 9.28
C PHE A 18 -5.50 -32.70 9.42
N SER A 19 -6.25 -33.55 10.15
CA SER A 19 -6.19 -35.02 10.21
C SER A 19 -4.97 -35.73 10.81
N GLN A 20 -5.26 -36.88 11.42
CA GLN A 20 -4.42 -37.66 12.31
C GLN A 20 -3.32 -38.44 11.58
N PHE A 21 -2.05 -38.13 11.87
CA PHE A 21 -0.94 -39.06 11.71
C PHE A 21 -0.06 -39.05 12.95
N LYS A 22 0.31 -40.25 13.44
CA LYS A 22 1.34 -40.42 14.47
C LYS A 22 2.69 -40.15 13.81
N VAL A 23 3.32 -39.03 14.14
CA VAL A 23 4.67 -38.68 13.66
C VAL A 23 5.68 -38.90 14.80
N TYR A 24 6.74 -39.63 14.49
CA TYR A 24 7.93 -39.77 15.35
C TYR A 24 8.77 -38.50 15.29
N ALA A 25 9.29 -38.10 16.45
CA ALA A 25 10.11 -36.94 16.68
C ALA A 25 11.42 -36.93 15.86
N ASN A 26 11.58 -35.96 14.96
CA ASN A 26 12.88 -35.57 14.42
C ASN A 26 13.16 -34.12 14.85
N SER A 27 14.37 -33.85 15.34
CA SER A 27 14.78 -32.57 15.93
C SER A 27 15.20 -31.51 14.90
N SER A 28 14.69 -31.60 13.67
CA SER A 28 14.93 -30.59 12.63
C SER A 28 13.67 -30.45 11.78
N LEU A 29 12.89 -29.40 12.03
CA LEU A 29 11.85 -28.96 11.10
C LEU A 29 12.56 -28.18 9.98
N THR A 30 13.09 -28.90 8.99
CA THR A 30 14.07 -28.36 8.04
C THR A 30 13.50 -27.88 6.72
N GLU A 31 12.25 -28.17 6.39
CA GLU A 31 11.68 -27.69 5.12
C GLU A 31 11.08 -26.29 5.31
N PRO A 32 11.56 -25.29 4.53
CA PRO A 32 10.94 -23.98 4.47
C PRO A 32 9.47 -24.09 4.11
N ARG A 33 8.62 -23.28 4.75
CA ARG A 33 7.20 -23.21 4.42
C ARG A 33 6.92 -21.99 3.56
N VAL A 34 6.41 -22.20 2.36
CA VAL A 34 6.01 -21.09 1.48
C VAL A 34 4.50 -20.86 1.55
N ASP A 35 4.03 -19.80 0.90
CA ASP A 35 2.62 -19.43 0.78
C ASP A 35 1.89 -19.24 2.12
N ILE A 36 2.60 -18.68 3.10
CA ILE A 36 2.04 -18.42 4.42
C ILE A 36 1.23 -17.12 4.42
N ASN A 37 -0.02 -17.18 4.90
CA ASN A 37 -0.84 -15.98 5.05
C ASN A 37 -0.13 -14.94 5.95
N THR A 38 -0.20 -13.66 5.59
CA THR A 38 0.46 -12.57 6.33
C THR A 38 -0.04 -12.42 7.77
N ASN A 39 -1.27 -12.87 8.09
CA ASN A 39 -1.81 -12.90 9.46
C ASN A 39 -1.60 -14.24 10.18
N LYS A 40 -0.69 -15.10 9.69
CA LYS A 40 -0.47 -16.43 10.27
C LYS A 40 -0.04 -16.35 11.73
N GLU A 41 -0.89 -16.88 12.60
CA GLU A 41 -0.51 -17.26 13.96
C GLU A 41 0.10 -18.68 13.97
N TRP A 42 1.22 -18.84 14.68
CA TRP A 42 1.89 -20.13 14.81
C TRP A 42 1.53 -20.80 16.13
N THR A 43 1.15 -22.07 16.04
CA THR A 43 0.97 -22.96 17.18
C THR A 43 2.11 -23.96 17.22
N VAL A 44 2.87 -23.95 18.30
CA VAL A 44 3.99 -24.86 18.52
C VAL A 44 3.62 -25.84 19.63
N LYS A 45 3.60 -27.13 19.31
CA LYS A 45 3.29 -28.18 20.28
C LYS A 45 4.55 -28.90 20.72
N PHE A 46 4.66 -29.09 22.02
CA PHE A 46 5.73 -29.84 22.66
C PHE A 46 5.18 -31.14 23.22
N ASN A 47 6.05 -32.13 23.34
CA ASN A 47 5.72 -33.42 23.93
C ASN A 47 5.69 -33.41 25.48
N ILE A 48 6.05 -32.29 26.10
CA ILE A 48 6.04 -32.10 27.55
C ILE A 48 5.56 -30.69 27.93
N GLU A 49 5.09 -30.57 29.16
CA GLU A 49 4.65 -29.30 29.73
C GLU A 49 5.83 -28.35 29.98
N LEU A 50 5.60 -27.08 29.63
CA LEU A 50 6.55 -25.99 29.64
C LEU A 50 6.40 -25.14 30.90
N LYS A 51 7.52 -24.59 31.35
CA LYS A 51 7.55 -23.58 32.40
C LYS A 51 7.18 -22.23 31.81
N SER A 52 5.99 -21.73 32.13
CA SER A 52 5.42 -20.52 31.50
C SER A 52 6.30 -19.26 31.62
N THR A 53 7.11 -19.13 32.67
CA THR A 53 8.05 -17.99 32.81
C THR A 53 9.14 -17.96 31.72
N THR A 54 9.36 -19.08 31.03
CA THR A 54 10.33 -19.20 29.92
C THR A 54 9.69 -19.08 28.55
N VAL A 55 8.36 -18.97 28.46
CA VAL A 55 7.60 -18.76 27.23
C VAL A 55 7.49 -17.25 27.00
N ASN A 56 8.49 -16.67 26.33
CA ASN A 56 8.62 -15.23 26.12
C ASN A 56 9.56 -14.90 24.94
N ASN A 57 9.65 -13.61 24.58
CA ASN A 57 10.42 -13.11 23.44
C ASN A 57 11.95 -13.23 23.60
N THR A 58 12.47 -13.50 24.79
CA THR A 58 13.91 -13.80 24.98
C THR A 58 14.26 -15.15 24.38
N ASN A 59 13.36 -16.12 24.53
CA ASN A 59 13.58 -17.50 24.09
C ASN A 59 12.95 -17.81 22.73
N ILE A 60 12.01 -16.99 22.25
CA ILE A 60 11.26 -17.25 21.03
C ILE A 60 11.21 -15.98 20.20
N LYS A 61 11.71 -16.05 18.97
CA LYS A 61 11.89 -14.89 18.10
C LYS A 61 11.41 -15.18 16.69
N VAL A 62 11.03 -14.13 15.97
CA VAL A 62 10.93 -14.16 14.51
C VAL A 62 11.95 -13.17 13.97
N MET A 63 12.76 -13.62 13.02
CA MET A 63 13.80 -12.81 12.36
C MET A 63 13.42 -12.63 10.90
N ASP A 64 13.68 -11.47 10.31
CA ASP A 64 13.59 -11.27 8.86
C ASP A 64 14.82 -11.85 8.12
N LYS A 65 14.82 -11.74 6.78
CA LYS A 65 15.94 -12.18 5.92
C LYS A 65 17.29 -11.53 6.25
N ASN A 66 17.29 -10.37 6.90
CA ASN A 66 18.49 -9.64 7.31
C ASN A 66 18.89 -9.96 8.76
N ASN A 67 18.25 -10.94 9.39
CA ASN A 67 18.40 -11.28 10.81
C ASN A 67 18.04 -10.12 11.75
N VAL A 68 17.09 -9.27 11.37
CA VAL A 68 16.49 -8.27 12.26
C VAL A 68 15.25 -8.87 12.93
N GLU A 69 15.13 -8.69 14.24
CA GLU A 69 14.00 -9.21 15.01
C GLU A 69 12.70 -8.49 14.64
N VAL A 70 11.66 -9.26 14.36
CA VAL A 70 10.32 -8.79 14.04
C VAL A 70 9.45 -8.91 15.29
N PRO A 71 8.71 -7.84 15.68
CA PRO A 71 7.84 -7.89 16.85
C PRO A 71 6.78 -9.00 16.72
N VAL A 72 6.67 -9.83 17.77
CA VAL A 72 5.65 -10.88 17.90
C VAL A 72 5.17 -10.96 19.34
N VAL A 73 3.96 -11.49 19.55
CA VAL A 73 3.44 -11.78 20.89
C VAL A 73 3.52 -13.28 21.15
N ILE A 74 4.22 -13.63 22.21
CA ILE A 74 4.41 -15.01 22.64
C ILE A 74 3.51 -15.27 23.85
N THR A 75 2.64 -16.28 23.74
CA THR A 75 1.75 -16.70 24.84
C THR A 75 1.76 -18.21 25.01
N GLN A 76 1.47 -18.65 26.23
CA GLN A 76 1.11 -20.04 26.48
C GLN A 76 -0.26 -20.31 25.84
N GLY A 77 -0.41 -21.45 25.16
CA GLY A 77 -1.69 -21.90 24.63
C GLY A 77 -2.66 -22.33 25.74
N SER A 78 -3.76 -22.97 25.36
CA SER A 78 -4.77 -23.50 26.30
C SER A 78 -4.25 -24.60 27.22
N ASP A 79 -3.09 -25.18 26.90
CA ASP A 79 -2.37 -26.15 27.72
C ASP A 79 -0.90 -25.75 27.91
N LEU A 80 -0.25 -26.35 28.92
CA LEU A 80 1.15 -26.06 29.24
C LEU A 80 2.13 -26.64 28.20
N SER A 81 1.67 -27.43 27.24
CA SER A 81 2.52 -28.03 26.20
C SER A 81 2.51 -27.26 24.88
N THR A 82 1.74 -26.17 24.80
CA THR A 82 1.52 -25.43 23.55
C THR A 82 1.92 -23.98 23.70
N ILE A 83 2.59 -23.44 22.68
CA ILE A 83 2.93 -22.01 22.57
C ILE A 83 2.19 -21.43 21.38
N ILE A 84 1.66 -20.23 21.54
CA ILE A 84 1.07 -19.41 20.48
C ILE A 84 1.97 -18.22 20.21
N ILE A 85 2.25 -17.99 18.93
CA ILE A 85 3.15 -16.95 18.45
C ILE A 85 2.35 -16.12 17.44
N SER A 86 1.87 -14.99 17.90
CA SER A 86 1.07 -14.06 17.11
C SER A 86 1.98 -13.06 16.40
N PRO A 87 1.72 -12.74 15.12
CA PRO A 87 2.50 -11.73 14.42
C PRO A 87 2.34 -10.35 15.07
N ARG A 88 3.16 -9.39 14.62
CA ARG A 88 2.91 -7.97 14.90
C ARG A 88 1.49 -7.57 14.51
N VAL A 89 1.05 -6.43 15.02
CA VAL A 89 -0.25 -5.84 14.70
C VAL A 89 -0.44 -5.74 13.19
N SER A 90 -1.55 -6.30 12.67
CA SER A 90 -1.86 -6.45 11.23
C SER A 90 -0.93 -7.37 10.41
N GLY A 91 -0.19 -8.30 11.04
CA GLY A 91 0.51 -9.37 10.32
C GLY A 91 1.93 -9.04 9.83
N TYR A 92 2.57 -10.03 9.21
CA TYR A 92 3.88 -9.97 8.54
C TYR A 92 3.83 -9.13 7.23
N ASN A 93 4.99 -8.78 6.67
CA ASN A 93 5.04 -8.14 5.34
C ASN A 93 4.75 -9.20 4.26
N PRO A 94 4.04 -8.84 3.16
CA PRO A 94 3.84 -9.71 2.00
C PRO A 94 5.14 -10.12 1.31
N GLY A 95 5.20 -11.34 0.77
CA GLY A 95 6.31 -11.85 -0.05
C GLY A 95 7.65 -12.02 0.68
N GLU A 96 7.72 -11.67 1.96
CA GLU A 96 8.95 -11.71 2.74
C GLU A 96 9.18 -13.07 3.38
N THR A 97 10.47 -13.40 3.53
CA THR A 97 10.96 -14.61 4.21
C THR A 97 11.39 -14.27 5.63
N TYR A 98 10.99 -15.14 6.56
CA TYR A 98 11.23 -15.04 7.98
C TYR A 98 11.75 -16.35 8.55
N ASN A 99 12.41 -16.27 9.69
CA ASN A 99 12.83 -17.42 10.47
C ASN A 99 12.28 -17.32 11.90
N LEU A 100 11.44 -18.29 12.26
CA LEU A 100 10.96 -18.48 13.62
C LEU A 100 11.96 -19.34 14.41
N VAL A 101 12.55 -18.76 15.45
CA VAL A 101 13.60 -19.38 16.27
C VAL A 101 13.11 -19.63 17.68
N ILE A 102 13.29 -20.86 18.16
CA ILE A 102 13.07 -21.28 19.55
C ILE A 102 14.42 -21.64 20.15
N GLY A 103 14.89 -20.81 21.08
CA GLY A 103 16.17 -20.94 21.76
C GLY A 103 16.19 -21.98 22.88
N THR A 104 17.39 -22.32 23.32
CA THR A 104 17.65 -23.31 24.37
C THR A 104 17.27 -22.85 25.79
N GLY A 105 16.97 -21.56 25.96
CA GLY A 105 16.48 -21.01 27.23
C GLY A 105 15.03 -21.40 27.56
N LEU A 106 14.27 -21.97 26.62
CA LEU A 106 12.94 -22.53 26.88
C LEU A 106 13.05 -23.79 27.76
N GLN A 107 12.25 -23.87 28.82
CA GLN A 107 12.32 -24.94 29.81
C GLN A 107 10.99 -25.69 29.98
N SER A 108 11.09 -26.98 30.28
CA SER A 108 10.00 -27.77 30.84
C SER A 108 9.67 -27.35 32.29
N ILE A 109 8.51 -27.76 32.79
CA ILE A 109 8.15 -27.60 34.21
C ILE A 109 9.18 -28.22 35.18
N SER A 110 9.92 -29.24 34.73
CA SER A 110 11.00 -29.89 35.49
C SER A 110 12.34 -29.12 35.48
N GLY A 111 12.40 -27.97 34.80
CA GLY A 111 13.59 -27.14 34.66
C GLY A 111 14.56 -27.59 33.56
N LYS A 112 14.26 -28.67 32.83
CA LYS A 112 15.09 -29.09 31.69
C LYS A 112 14.90 -28.14 30.50
N SER A 113 16.02 -27.61 30.00
CA SER A 113 16.10 -26.81 28.77
C SER A 113 15.95 -27.65 27.50
N LEU A 114 15.58 -26.98 26.41
CA LEU A 114 15.66 -27.54 25.07
C LEU A 114 17.13 -27.87 24.72
N SER A 115 17.38 -29.06 24.18
CA SER A 115 18.74 -29.58 23.94
C SER A 115 19.48 -28.87 22.80
N SER A 116 18.74 -28.32 21.85
CA SER A 116 19.23 -27.60 20.68
C SER A 116 18.16 -26.60 20.25
N PRO A 117 18.53 -25.44 19.69
CA PRO A 117 17.54 -24.51 19.16
C PRO A 117 16.72 -25.19 18.05
N ALA A 118 15.46 -24.80 17.91
CA ALA A 118 14.62 -25.16 16.78
C ALA A 118 14.37 -23.92 15.92
N SER A 119 14.26 -24.12 14.62
CA SER A 119 14.12 -23.07 13.62
C SER A 119 13.08 -23.50 12.60
N LEU A 120 12.29 -22.57 12.10
CA LEU A 120 11.36 -22.77 10.99
C LEU A 120 11.45 -21.56 10.06
N GLU A 121 11.98 -21.77 8.86
CA GLU A 121 11.91 -20.78 7.81
C GLU A 121 10.51 -20.77 7.18
N PHE A 122 9.99 -19.59 6.91
CA PHE A 122 8.75 -19.44 6.16
C PHE A 122 8.71 -18.18 5.30
N THR A 123 8.05 -18.28 4.16
CA THR A 123 7.79 -17.18 3.22
C THR A 123 6.31 -16.92 3.15
N THR A 124 5.95 -15.64 3.24
CA THR A 124 4.55 -15.21 3.17
C THR A 124 4.06 -15.08 1.73
N ILE A 125 2.74 -15.22 1.53
CA ILE A 125 2.10 -14.87 0.25
C ILE A 125 2.37 -13.41 -0.08
N ASN A 126 2.45 -13.07 -1.38
CA ASN A 126 2.63 -11.71 -1.84
C ASN A 126 1.32 -10.90 -1.85
N GLU A 127 0.60 -10.91 -0.71
CA GLU A 127 -0.68 -10.22 -0.54
C GLU A 127 -0.82 -9.66 0.89
N TYR A 128 -1.24 -8.39 1.00
CA TYR A 128 -1.68 -7.84 2.27
C TYR A 128 -3.01 -8.49 2.74
N SER A 129 -3.42 -8.23 3.98
CA SER A 129 -4.69 -8.75 4.49
C SER A 129 -5.53 -7.68 5.15
N ASP A 130 -6.83 -7.69 4.85
CA ASP A 130 -7.84 -6.80 5.44
C ASP A 130 -8.29 -7.24 6.85
N GLY A 131 -7.68 -8.29 7.43
CA GLY A 131 -7.98 -8.72 8.79
C GLY A 131 -7.92 -10.23 8.99
N THR A 132 -8.60 -10.69 10.03
CA THR A 132 -8.69 -12.12 10.38
C THR A 132 -10.13 -12.62 10.25
N SER A 133 -10.26 -13.93 9.99
CA SER A 133 -11.56 -14.60 9.83
C SER A 133 -11.50 -16.02 10.42
N TYR A 134 -11.02 -16.13 11.65
CA TYR A 134 -10.99 -17.38 12.40
C TYR A 134 -12.39 -17.98 12.53
N SER A 135 -12.51 -19.27 12.25
CA SER A 135 -13.79 -19.98 12.23
C SER A 135 -14.36 -20.16 13.63
N GLY A 136 -15.69 -20.11 13.75
CA GLY A 136 -16.39 -20.27 15.03
C GLY A 136 -16.24 -19.09 16.01
N LEU A 137 -15.65 -17.98 15.57
CA LEU A 137 -15.46 -16.76 16.33
C LEU A 137 -16.20 -15.59 15.65
N PRO A 138 -16.69 -14.59 16.41
CA PRO A 138 -17.40 -13.45 15.82
C PRO A 138 -16.56 -12.69 14.80
N LYS A 139 -17.21 -12.18 13.76
CA LYS A 139 -16.56 -11.44 12.66
C LYS A 139 -17.29 -10.13 12.41
N ILE A 140 -16.55 -9.12 12.00
CA ILE A 140 -17.12 -7.87 11.52
C ILE A 140 -17.52 -8.10 10.06
N THR A 141 -18.80 -7.93 9.75
CA THR A 141 -19.38 -8.13 8.42
C THR A 141 -19.53 -6.82 7.65
N SER A 142 -19.55 -5.68 8.34
CA SER A 142 -19.55 -4.36 7.74
C SER A 142 -18.83 -3.34 8.62
N SER A 143 -18.13 -2.41 7.99
CA SER A 143 -17.51 -1.27 8.63
C SER A 143 -17.54 -0.07 7.70
N LYS A 144 -18.12 1.05 8.15
CA LYS A 144 -18.12 2.33 7.45
C LYS A 144 -17.67 3.44 8.39
N PHE A 145 -17.16 4.51 7.81
CA PHE A 145 -16.79 5.72 8.53
C PHE A 145 -17.95 6.71 8.48
N GLU A 146 -18.22 7.39 9.60
CA GLU A 146 -19.21 8.47 9.65
C GLU A 146 -18.75 9.68 8.82
N TYR A 147 -17.46 10.01 8.92
CA TYR A 147 -16.84 11.10 8.16
C TYR A 147 -15.86 10.54 7.13
N THR A 148 -15.89 11.09 5.91
CA THR A 148 -14.96 10.80 4.81
C THR A 148 -14.91 12.07 3.93
N PRO A 149 -13.83 12.87 3.98
CA PRO A 149 -12.70 12.72 4.88
C PRO A 149 -13.10 13.11 6.31
N LEU A 150 -12.31 12.69 7.30
CA LEU A 150 -12.44 13.18 8.67
C LEU A 150 -11.85 14.60 8.75
N LEU A 151 -12.57 15.56 9.32
CA LEU A 151 -11.95 16.84 9.71
C LEU A 151 -11.22 16.68 11.04
N SER A 152 -10.05 17.32 11.20
CA SER A 152 -9.27 17.24 12.45
C SER A 152 -9.99 17.80 13.69
N SER A 153 -11.08 18.53 13.50
CA SER A 153 -11.99 19.01 14.56
C SER A 153 -13.07 17.99 14.95
N GLN A 154 -13.22 16.90 14.21
CA GLN A 154 -14.26 15.89 14.40
C GLN A 154 -13.74 14.65 15.14
N TYR A 155 -14.64 13.99 15.86
CA TYR A 155 -14.42 12.65 16.39
C TYR A 155 -14.93 11.63 15.36
N GLN A 156 -14.09 10.68 14.95
CA GLN A 156 -14.48 9.69 13.96
C GLN A 156 -15.54 8.72 14.52
N GLY A 157 -16.66 8.59 13.81
CA GLY A 157 -17.60 7.49 14.00
C GLY A 157 -17.23 6.27 13.17
N PHE A 158 -17.33 5.07 13.76
CA PHE A 158 -17.18 3.77 13.12
C PHE A 158 -18.52 3.05 13.18
N LEU A 159 -19.20 2.95 12.04
CA LEU A 159 -20.43 2.18 11.90
C LEU A 159 -20.04 0.73 11.62
N VAL A 160 -20.31 -0.16 12.56
CA VAL A 160 -19.88 -1.56 12.53
C VAL A 160 -21.05 -2.51 12.69
N SER A 161 -20.95 -3.66 12.03
CA SER A 161 -21.88 -4.78 12.21
C SER A 161 -21.12 -6.08 12.26
N SER A 162 -21.63 -7.03 13.03
CA SER A 162 -21.05 -8.36 13.18
C SER A 162 -22.05 -9.45 12.82
N ASP A 163 -21.53 -10.64 12.55
CA ASP A 163 -22.31 -11.86 12.31
C ASP A 163 -23.06 -12.35 13.56
N THR A 164 -22.75 -11.80 14.74
CA THR A 164 -23.40 -12.08 16.01
C THR A 164 -23.61 -10.79 16.81
N SER A 165 -24.62 -10.75 17.69
CA SER A 165 -25.02 -9.54 18.43
C SER A 165 -24.26 -9.32 19.75
N ASN A 166 -23.79 -10.39 20.41
CA ASN A 166 -23.16 -10.31 21.74
C ASN A 166 -21.64 -10.11 21.64
N VAL A 167 -21.25 -8.98 21.04
CA VAL A 167 -19.86 -8.62 20.80
C VAL A 167 -19.50 -7.25 21.36
N GLN A 168 -18.21 -7.04 21.55
CA GLN A 168 -17.62 -5.77 21.94
C GLN A 168 -16.41 -5.49 21.04
N TYR A 169 -16.14 -4.21 20.83
CA TYR A 169 -15.14 -3.72 19.89
C TYR A 169 -14.09 -2.87 20.57
N ARG A 170 -12.91 -2.81 19.96
CA ARG A 170 -11.82 -1.93 20.37
C ARG A 170 -11.14 -1.38 19.13
N VAL A 171 -10.89 -0.08 19.08
CA VAL A 171 -10.41 0.59 17.87
C VAL A 171 -9.05 1.20 18.10
N PHE A 172 -8.13 0.94 17.18
CA PHE A 172 -6.77 1.45 17.19
C PHE A 172 -6.42 2.05 15.84
N VAL A 173 -5.59 3.09 15.83
CA VAL A 173 -5.08 3.71 14.59
C VAL A 173 -3.58 3.87 14.59
N ASN A 174 -2.99 3.78 13.41
CA ASN A 174 -1.60 4.15 13.13
C ASN A 174 -1.61 5.18 11.98
N LYS A 175 -0.91 6.30 12.17
CA LYS A 175 -0.79 7.34 11.15
C LYS A 175 0.34 7.00 10.18
N GLN A 176 0.16 7.27 8.89
CA GLN A 176 1.14 6.93 7.85
C GLN A 176 2.48 7.66 8.06
N SER A 177 2.46 8.91 8.51
CA SER A 177 3.68 9.67 8.83
C SER A 177 4.40 9.24 10.13
N GLY A 178 3.81 8.29 10.87
CA GLY A 178 4.27 7.87 12.19
C GLY A 178 5.21 6.68 12.17
N GLU A 179 5.63 6.26 13.35
CA GLU A 179 6.39 5.02 13.51
C GLU A 179 5.51 3.81 13.18
N SER A 180 6.03 2.92 12.33
CA SER A 180 5.33 1.70 11.95
C SER A 180 5.13 0.80 13.16
N GLY A 181 3.93 0.22 13.29
CA GLY A 181 3.60 -0.71 14.37
C GLY A 181 3.18 -0.06 15.70
N ILE A 182 3.26 1.27 15.85
CA ILE A 182 2.75 1.98 17.03
C ILE A 182 1.31 2.42 16.80
N TYR A 183 0.38 1.87 17.57
CA TYR A 183 -1.04 2.18 17.45
C TYR A 183 -1.56 2.98 18.65
N THR A 184 -2.39 3.96 18.36
CA THR A 184 -3.12 4.75 19.36
C THR A 184 -4.55 4.22 19.46
N GLU A 185 -4.99 3.94 20.69
CA GLU A 185 -6.38 3.54 20.93
C GLU A 185 -7.33 4.74 20.76
N LEU A 186 -8.45 4.53 20.06
CA LEU A 186 -9.53 5.52 19.91
C LEU A 186 -10.75 5.22 20.79
N THR A 187 -10.80 4.03 21.36
CA THR A 187 -11.76 3.62 22.39
C THR A 187 -11.13 3.68 23.78
N LYS A 188 -11.90 3.36 24.82
CA LYS A 188 -11.39 3.16 26.18
C LYS A 188 -11.62 1.70 26.59
N GLY A 189 -10.71 0.83 26.17
CA GLY A 189 -10.90 -0.61 26.25
C GLY A 189 -12.00 -1.09 25.30
N TYR A 190 -12.43 -2.32 25.52
CA TYR A 190 -13.55 -2.88 24.79
C TYR A 190 -14.88 -2.22 25.18
N THR A 191 -15.68 -1.88 24.16
CA THR A 191 -16.99 -1.25 24.32
C THR A 191 -18.00 -1.83 23.33
N THR A 192 -19.29 -1.75 23.66
CA THR A 192 -20.37 -2.10 22.73
C THR A 192 -20.65 -0.94 21.78
N ALA A 193 -21.05 -1.24 20.55
CA ALA A 193 -21.53 -0.24 19.61
C ALA A 193 -22.99 0.13 19.96
N VAL A 194 -23.27 1.42 20.13
CA VAL A 194 -24.64 1.92 20.36
C VAL A 194 -25.26 2.21 19.00
N ASP A 195 -26.38 1.57 18.69
CA ASP A 195 -27.03 1.64 17.37
C ASP A 195 -26.07 1.33 16.21
N GLY A 196 -25.16 0.37 16.42
CA GLY A 196 -24.15 -0.02 15.43
C GLY A 196 -22.99 0.97 15.27
N LYS A 197 -22.88 1.99 16.14
CA LYS A 197 -21.83 3.02 16.05
C LYS A 197 -20.89 3.01 17.26
N LEU A 198 -19.60 3.12 16.99
CA LEU A 198 -18.55 3.49 17.94
C LEU A 198 -18.10 4.92 17.63
N THR A 199 -17.87 5.75 18.65
CA THR A 199 -17.31 7.11 18.45
C THR A 199 -15.93 7.18 19.09
N ALA A 200 -14.95 7.70 18.33
CA ALA A 200 -13.62 7.94 18.85
C ALA A 200 -13.66 8.88 20.05
N LEU A 201 -12.76 8.67 21.01
CA LEU A 201 -12.63 9.50 22.22
C LEU A 201 -11.64 10.65 22.07
N SER A 202 -10.90 10.68 20.95
CA SER A 202 -9.94 11.72 20.61
C SER A 202 -10.11 12.13 19.15
N THR A 203 -9.78 13.39 18.88
CA THR A 203 -9.57 13.89 17.51
C THR A 203 -8.22 13.42 16.98
N LEU A 204 -8.02 13.55 15.67
CA LEU A 204 -6.81 13.12 14.97
C LEU A 204 -6.17 14.28 14.23
N SER A 205 -4.84 14.25 14.13
CA SER A 205 -4.10 15.28 13.39
C SER A 205 -4.29 15.08 11.88
N SER A 206 -4.44 16.18 11.15
CA SER A 206 -4.49 16.16 9.69
C SER A 206 -3.12 16.19 9.02
N GLY A 207 -2.04 16.42 9.77
CA GLY A 207 -0.75 16.77 9.18
C GLY A 207 -0.84 18.01 8.26
N THR A 208 0.17 18.18 7.40
CA THR A 208 0.26 19.32 6.46
C THR A 208 -0.57 19.11 5.20
N ASN A 209 -0.54 17.91 4.62
CA ASN A 209 -1.14 17.58 3.31
C ASN A 209 -2.23 16.51 3.44
N GLY A 210 -2.96 16.50 4.56
CA GLY A 210 -3.79 15.37 4.95
C GLY A 210 -2.97 14.21 5.52
N GLU A 211 -3.58 13.41 6.38
CA GLU A 211 -2.95 12.27 7.03
C GLU A 211 -3.78 11.01 6.77
N LYS A 212 -3.11 9.95 6.31
CA LYS A 212 -3.74 8.63 6.12
C LYS A 212 -3.62 7.87 7.43
N TYR A 213 -4.73 7.36 7.92
CA TYR A 213 -4.75 6.49 9.08
C TYR A 213 -5.09 5.06 8.66
N LYS A 214 -4.24 4.11 9.09
CA LYS A 214 -4.58 2.69 9.13
C LYS A 214 -5.33 2.44 10.43
N VAL A 215 -6.56 1.94 10.34
CA VAL A 215 -7.39 1.60 11.50
C VAL A 215 -7.52 0.09 11.63
N ILE A 216 -7.50 -0.37 12.87
CA ILE A 216 -7.82 -1.75 13.23
C ILE A 216 -9.00 -1.73 14.16
N ILE A 217 -10.03 -2.48 13.80
CA ILE A 217 -11.22 -2.68 14.62
C ILE A 217 -11.20 -4.13 15.06
N TYR A 218 -10.88 -4.35 16.33
CA TYR A 218 -10.95 -5.66 16.97
C TYR A 218 -12.38 -5.94 17.39
N VAL A 219 -12.80 -7.21 17.29
CA VAL A 219 -14.05 -7.73 17.80
C VAL A 219 -13.79 -8.93 18.69
N LYS A 220 -14.54 -9.04 19.78
CA LYS A 220 -14.61 -10.28 20.57
C LYS A 220 -15.97 -10.47 21.23
N ARG A 221 -16.22 -11.70 21.68
CA ARG A 221 -17.37 -12.05 22.51
C ARG A 221 -17.44 -11.15 23.75
N GLN A 222 -18.64 -10.67 24.06
CA GLN A 222 -18.85 -9.80 25.21
C GLN A 222 -18.52 -10.52 26.53
N GLY A 223 -17.74 -9.87 27.40
CA GLY A 223 -17.33 -10.40 28.70
C GLY A 223 -16.32 -11.56 28.65
N VAL A 224 -15.87 -11.98 27.47
CA VAL A 224 -14.92 -13.10 27.31
C VAL A 224 -13.55 -12.57 26.89
N THR A 225 -12.48 -13.22 27.35
CA THR A 225 -11.13 -13.00 26.82
C THR A 225 -11.06 -13.51 25.38
N GLY A 226 -10.50 -12.72 24.48
CA GLY A 226 -10.32 -13.09 23.08
C GLY A 226 -9.49 -14.37 22.95
N ALA A 227 -9.80 -15.16 21.92
CA ALA A 227 -9.07 -16.40 21.62
C ALA A 227 -7.61 -16.14 21.17
N HIS A 228 -7.34 -14.95 20.64
CA HIS A 228 -6.05 -14.52 20.13
C HIS A 228 -5.59 -13.26 20.84
N LYS A 229 -4.31 -12.90 20.70
CA LYS A 229 -3.74 -11.70 21.31
C LYS A 229 -2.58 -11.15 20.49
N ASP A 230 -2.52 -9.83 20.38
CA ASP A 230 -1.35 -9.10 19.92
C ASP A 230 -0.91 -8.07 20.98
N VAL A 231 0.00 -7.16 20.61
CA VAL A 231 0.53 -6.16 21.55
C VAL A 231 -0.51 -5.12 21.96
N ASN A 232 -1.57 -4.92 21.16
CA ASN A 232 -2.63 -3.96 21.47
C ASN A 232 -3.66 -4.56 22.42
N THR A 233 -4.13 -5.78 22.15
CA THR A 233 -5.24 -6.38 22.89
C THR A 233 -5.39 -7.90 22.65
N ASP A 234 -6.13 -8.58 23.54
CA ASP A 234 -6.76 -9.86 23.21
C ASP A 234 -7.95 -9.63 22.25
N TYR A 235 -8.24 -10.53 21.31
CA TYR A 235 -9.31 -10.41 20.31
C TYR A 235 -9.80 -11.78 19.81
N ASP A 236 -10.99 -11.83 19.18
CA ASP A 236 -11.46 -13.03 18.48
C ASP A 236 -11.22 -12.91 16.96
N ASN A 237 -11.51 -11.74 16.37
CA ASN A 237 -11.10 -11.37 15.01
C ASN A 237 -10.86 -9.85 14.96
N TYR A 238 -10.33 -9.36 13.84
CA TYR A 238 -10.24 -7.93 13.56
C TYR A 238 -10.34 -7.67 12.07
N ILE A 239 -10.64 -6.42 11.72
CA ILE A 239 -10.50 -5.89 10.36
C ILE A 239 -9.52 -4.71 10.34
N VAL A 240 -8.92 -4.51 9.18
CA VAL A 240 -8.04 -3.39 8.84
C VAL A 240 -8.76 -2.52 7.81
N ASN A 241 -8.82 -1.22 8.05
CA ASN A 241 -9.37 -0.24 7.12
C ASN A 241 -8.47 1.00 7.05
N TYR A 242 -8.81 1.94 6.16
CA TYR A 242 -8.07 3.18 6.00
C TYR A 242 -9.00 4.36 5.78
N PHE A 243 -8.71 5.49 6.43
CA PHE A 243 -9.41 6.76 6.19
C PHE A 243 -8.40 7.91 6.20
N ARG A 244 -8.82 9.07 5.68
CA ARG A 244 -7.99 10.27 5.65
C ARG A 244 -8.52 11.31 6.63
N CYS A 245 -7.63 11.93 7.39
CA CYS A 245 -7.90 13.10 8.21
C CYS A 245 -7.34 14.35 7.54
N VAL A 246 -8.14 15.41 7.44
CA VAL A 246 -7.79 16.66 6.75
C VAL A 246 -8.14 17.87 7.63
N GLY A 247 -7.42 18.98 7.45
CA GLY A 247 -7.69 20.20 8.23
C GLY A 247 -8.96 20.90 7.78
N SER A 248 -9.23 20.87 6.47
CA SER A 248 -10.43 21.40 5.84
C SER A 248 -10.63 20.77 4.46
N VAL A 249 -11.86 20.85 3.96
CA VAL A 249 -12.21 20.57 2.56
C VAL A 249 -12.03 21.84 1.75
N ASN A 250 -11.56 21.73 0.51
CA ASN A 250 -11.46 22.83 -0.44
C ASN A 250 -12.38 22.60 -1.64
N ASN A 251 -13.36 23.50 -1.80
CA ASN A 251 -14.37 23.44 -2.86
C ASN A 251 -14.08 24.39 -4.04
N ASP A 252 -12.93 25.05 -4.05
CA ASP A 252 -12.61 26.09 -5.03
C ASP A 252 -12.38 25.47 -6.42
N ASN A 253 -13.07 26.00 -7.43
CA ASN A 253 -12.99 25.56 -8.83
C ASN A 253 -13.29 24.06 -9.04
N ASN A 254 -14.10 23.46 -8.17
CA ASN A 254 -14.56 22.08 -8.31
C ASN A 254 -15.79 22.02 -9.21
N GLU A 255 -15.72 21.16 -10.22
CA GLU A 255 -16.84 20.65 -11.00
C GLU A 255 -17.06 19.19 -10.61
N TYR A 256 -18.30 18.76 -10.44
CA TYR A 256 -18.60 17.39 -10.02
C TYR A 256 -19.15 16.58 -11.20
N VAL A 257 -18.62 15.37 -11.38
CA VAL A 257 -19.05 14.44 -12.43
C VAL A 257 -19.56 13.16 -11.80
N GLU A 258 -20.80 12.82 -12.10
CA GLU A 258 -21.50 11.66 -11.54
C GLU A 258 -21.20 10.40 -12.35
N TYR A 259 -20.91 9.30 -11.67
CA TYR A 259 -20.69 7.98 -12.25
C TYR A 259 -21.74 6.99 -11.76
N GLY A 260 -22.32 6.21 -12.67
CA GLY A 260 -23.38 5.24 -12.38
C GLY A 260 -22.97 4.00 -11.58
N ILE A 261 -21.79 4.00 -10.96
CA ILE A 261 -21.19 2.88 -10.24
C ILE A 261 -21.05 3.19 -8.74
N THR A 262 -21.32 2.21 -7.88
CA THR A 262 -21.10 2.35 -6.43
C THR A 262 -19.61 2.18 -6.09
N LEU A 263 -19.17 2.71 -4.95
CA LEU A 263 -17.80 2.50 -4.47
C LEU A 263 -17.45 1.02 -4.28
N ASP A 264 -18.39 0.20 -3.79
CA ASP A 264 -18.13 -1.22 -3.54
C ASP A 264 -18.02 -2.00 -4.87
N ASP A 265 -18.85 -1.70 -5.87
CA ASP A 265 -18.75 -2.29 -7.21
C ASP A 265 -17.46 -1.86 -7.92
N MET A 266 -17.08 -0.58 -7.77
CA MET A 266 -15.80 -0.04 -8.27
C MET A 266 -14.63 -0.84 -7.69
N VAL A 267 -14.57 -1.01 -6.37
CA VAL A 267 -13.53 -1.81 -5.71
C VAL A 267 -13.53 -3.26 -6.19
N GLN A 268 -14.71 -3.87 -6.38
CA GLN A 268 -14.81 -5.25 -6.81
C GLN A 268 -14.32 -5.47 -8.25
N LYS A 269 -14.61 -4.54 -9.16
CA LYS A 269 -14.08 -4.57 -10.53
C LYS A 269 -12.56 -4.39 -10.55
N GLN A 270 -12.04 -3.41 -9.81
CA GLN A 270 -10.61 -3.16 -9.69
C GLN A 270 -9.86 -4.35 -9.08
N PHE A 271 -10.40 -4.96 -8.03
CA PHE A 271 -9.76 -6.11 -7.38
C PHE A 271 -9.69 -7.35 -8.30
N ASN A 272 -10.64 -7.47 -9.23
CA ASN A 272 -10.73 -8.60 -10.16
C ASN A 272 -10.15 -8.29 -11.56
N SER A 273 -9.55 -7.12 -11.78
CA SER A 273 -9.01 -6.77 -13.10
C SER A 273 -7.88 -7.70 -13.50
N TYR A 274 -7.68 -7.87 -14.81
CA TYR A 274 -6.59 -8.68 -15.36
C TYR A 274 -5.22 -8.16 -14.88
N CYS A 275 -5.00 -6.85 -14.99
CA CYS A 275 -3.88 -6.17 -14.38
C CYS A 275 -4.17 -5.96 -12.89
N LYS A 276 -3.64 -6.84 -12.02
CA LYS A 276 -3.90 -6.77 -10.58
C LYS A 276 -3.37 -5.47 -9.96
N PRO A 277 -4.19 -4.73 -9.20
CA PRO A 277 -3.71 -3.56 -8.47
C PRO A 277 -2.68 -3.96 -7.41
N VAL A 278 -1.60 -3.19 -7.33
CA VAL A 278 -0.52 -3.37 -6.35
C VAL A 278 -0.50 -2.21 -5.37
N PHE A 279 0.01 -2.44 -4.16
CA PHE A 279 0.28 -1.38 -3.19
C PHE A 279 1.78 -1.26 -2.96
N VAL A 280 2.33 -0.18 -3.53
CA VAL A 280 3.75 0.13 -3.42
C VAL A 280 3.96 1.01 -2.19
N GLU A 281 4.19 0.40 -1.03
CA GLU A 281 4.47 1.16 0.21
C GLU A 281 5.91 1.69 0.25
N THR A 282 6.86 0.92 -0.29
CA THR A 282 8.29 1.26 -0.41
C THR A 282 8.81 0.88 -1.80
N ASN A 283 10.03 0.36 -1.95
CA ASN A 283 10.62 0.01 -3.24
C ASN A 283 10.11 -1.33 -3.82
N VAL A 284 9.28 -2.06 -3.08
CA VAL A 284 8.68 -3.32 -3.54
C VAL A 284 7.42 -2.99 -4.35
N MET A 285 7.50 -3.27 -5.65
CA MET A 285 6.54 -2.78 -6.65
C MET A 285 5.40 -3.77 -6.97
N ASP A 286 5.38 -4.96 -6.37
CA ASP A 286 4.54 -6.08 -6.80
C ASP A 286 3.60 -6.64 -5.72
N ASN A 287 3.58 -6.06 -4.52
CA ASN A 287 2.68 -6.49 -3.45
C ASN A 287 1.21 -6.30 -3.85
N ALA A 288 0.44 -7.38 -3.90
CA ALA A 288 -0.98 -7.29 -4.24
C ALA A 288 -1.76 -6.45 -3.21
N ALA A 289 -2.56 -5.50 -3.71
CA ALA A 289 -3.36 -4.62 -2.88
C ALA A 289 -4.62 -5.33 -2.36
N THR A 290 -5.01 -5.00 -1.13
CA THR A 290 -6.30 -5.47 -0.58
C THR A 290 -7.46 -4.62 -1.05
N LYS A 291 -8.68 -5.13 -0.89
CA LYS A 291 -9.91 -4.38 -1.18
C LYS A 291 -10.00 -3.09 -0.37
N ASN A 292 -9.63 -3.09 0.91
CA ASN A 292 -9.72 -1.86 1.72
C ASN A 292 -8.62 -0.84 1.37
N GLN A 293 -7.45 -1.29 0.90
CA GLN A 293 -6.43 -0.40 0.34
C GLN A 293 -6.92 0.25 -0.96
N ILE A 294 -7.49 -0.53 -1.89
CA ILE A 294 -8.10 -0.03 -3.13
C ILE A 294 -9.21 0.97 -2.79
N LYS A 295 -10.13 0.59 -1.90
CA LYS A 295 -11.26 1.42 -1.45
C LYS A 295 -10.83 2.80 -0.96
N TYR A 296 -9.72 2.88 -0.24
CA TYR A 296 -9.19 4.16 0.23
C TYR A 296 -8.79 5.09 -0.92
N TYR A 297 -8.01 4.58 -1.88
CA TYR A 297 -7.48 5.44 -2.96
C TYR A 297 -8.49 5.71 -4.07
N VAL A 298 -9.42 4.79 -4.32
CA VAL A 298 -10.45 4.99 -5.35
C VAL A 298 -11.59 5.89 -4.88
N ASN A 299 -11.82 6.01 -3.56
CA ASN A 299 -12.88 6.87 -3.04
C ASN A 299 -12.51 8.36 -3.15
N PRO A 300 -13.17 9.15 -4.02
CA PRO A 300 -12.86 10.56 -4.22
C PRO A 300 -13.09 11.40 -2.95
N ASP A 301 -14.05 11.01 -2.11
CA ASP A 301 -14.41 11.72 -0.89
C ASP A 301 -13.25 11.75 0.11
N ASN A 302 -12.30 10.81 0.03
CA ASN A 302 -11.10 10.90 0.86
C ASN A 302 -10.26 12.12 0.52
N PHE A 303 -10.30 12.67 -0.69
CA PHE A 303 -9.27 13.58 -1.19
C PHE A 303 -9.77 14.98 -1.52
N LEU A 304 -10.79 15.45 -0.81
CA LEU A 304 -11.40 16.77 -1.04
C LEU A 304 -10.61 17.93 -0.39
N ASP A 305 -9.46 17.66 0.23
CA ASP A 305 -8.59 18.69 0.80
C ASP A 305 -7.79 19.44 -0.26
N GLY A 306 -7.25 20.61 0.10
CA GLY A 306 -6.49 21.47 -0.81
C GLY A 306 -5.23 20.85 -1.41
N TYR A 307 -4.77 19.70 -0.91
CA TYR A 307 -3.67 18.93 -1.51
C TYR A 307 -4.19 17.71 -2.27
N GLY A 308 -5.03 16.88 -1.63
CA GLY A 308 -5.56 15.64 -2.21
C GLY A 308 -6.32 15.85 -3.52
N LYS A 309 -6.99 17.00 -3.68
CA LYS A 309 -7.84 17.27 -4.85
C LYS A 309 -7.08 17.43 -6.16
N TYR A 310 -5.76 17.62 -6.11
CA TYR A 310 -4.93 17.78 -7.31
C TYR A 310 -4.89 16.53 -8.21
N GLN A 311 -5.25 15.35 -7.70
CA GLN A 311 -5.46 14.19 -8.57
C GLN A 311 -6.67 14.34 -9.52
N PHE A 312 -7.57 15.29 -9.22
CA PHE A 312 -8.75 15.63 -10.02
C PHE A 312 -8.53 16.85 -10.91
N LEU A 313 -7.31 17.41 -10.94
CA LEU A 313 -6.99 18.55 -11.80
C LEU A 313 -7.22 18.18 -13.27
N LYS A 314 -7.95 19.03 -14.01
CA LYS A 314 -8.08 18.90 -15.48
C LYS A 314 -6.70 19.01 -16.12
N LEU A 315 -6.34 18.00 -16.89
CA LEU A 315 -5.06 17.91 -17.59
C LEU A 315 -5.12 18.44 -19.02
N THR A 316 -6.23 19.08 -19.42
CA THR A 316 -6.36 19.75 -20.72
C THR A 316 -5.64 21.10 -20.72
N TYR A 317 -5.30 21.60 -21.92
CA TYR A 317 -4.59 22.87 -22.05
C TYR A 317 -5.40 24.06 -21.48
N SER A 318 -4.69 25.00 -20.87
CA SER A 318 -5.23 26.28 -20.41
C SER A 318 -4.23 27.40 -20.67
N GLU A 319 -4.72 28.53 -21.15
CA GLU A 319 -3.92 29.74 -21.33
C GLU A 319 -3.43 30.30 -19.99
N GLY A 320 -2.31 31.03 -20.04
CA GLY A 320 -1.81 31.84 -18.91
C GLY A 320 -0.34 31.64 -18.57
N ILE A 321 0.25 30.48 -18.90
CA ILE A 321 1.68 30.20 -18.70
C ILE A 321 2.48 30.65 -19.93
N THR A 322 3.53 31.44 -19.71
CA THR A 322 4.40 31.95 -20.78
C THR A 322 5.68 31.12 -20.94
N VAL A 323 6.37 31.30 -22.07
CA VAL A 323 7.69 30.70 -22.32
C VAL A 323 8.72 31.15 -21.28
N ASP A 324 8.63 32.40 -20.82
CA ASP A 324 9.54 32.95 -19.80
C ASP A 324 9.32 32.32 -18.43
N ASP A 325 8.05 32.05 -18.05
CA ASP A 325 7.73 31.31 -16.82
C ASP A 325 8.33 29.91 -16.86
N LEU A 326 8.18 29.22 -18.01
CA LEU A 326 8.72 27.89 -18.22
C LEU A 326 10.25 27.89 -18.21
N ASN A 327 10.91 28.76 -18.97
CA ASN A 327 12.36 28.83 -19.01
C ASN A 327 12.97 29.23 -17.66
N SER A 328 12.28 30.04 -16.87
CA SER A 328 12.67 30.35 -15.49
C SER A 328 12.65 29.10 -14.60
N TYR A 329 11.61 28.27 -14.71
CA TYR A 329 11.48 27.02 -13.96
C TYR A 329 12.47 25.93 -14.44
N LEU A 330 12.68 25.84 -15.76
CA LEU A 330 13.50 24.82 -16.42
C LEU A 330 15.01 25.08 -16.31
N LYS A 331 15.43 26.24 -15.80
CA LYS A 331 16.84 26.57 -15.58
C LYS A 331 17.53 25.54 -14.68
N GLY A 332 18.64 24.97 -15.15
CA GLY A 332 19.40 23.94 -14.45
C GLY A 332 18.72 22.56 -14.40
N LYS A 333 17.68 22.32 -15.21
CA LYS A 333 16.94 21.04 -15.25
C LYS A 333 17.43 20.11 -16.37
N GLY A 334 18.75 20.05 -16.55
CA GLY A 334 19.39 19.16 -17.51
C GLY A 334 18.95 19.45 -18.94
N ILE A 335 18.54 18.39 -19.66
CA ILE A 335 18.15 18.49 -21.07
C ILE A 335 16.96 19.42 -21.31
N PHE A 336 16.16 19.70 -20.29
CA PHE A 336 15.00 20.57 -20.42
C PHE A 336 15.30 22.07 -20.31
N GLU A 337 16.53 22.46 -19.96
CA GLU A 337 16.90 23.87 -19.87
C GLU A 337 16.70 24.57 -21.23
N GLY A 338 15.91 25.65 -21.25
CA GLY A 338 15.60 26.40 -22.47
C GLY A 338 14.47 25.82 -23.33
N MET A 339 13.91 24.65 -22.98
CA MET A 339 12.84 24.01 -23.76
C MET A 339 11.44 24.62 -23.54
N GLY A 340 11.31 25.80 -22.92
CA GLY A 340 10.02 26.39 -22.59
C GLY A 340 9.07 26.58 -23.79
N GLN A 341 9.62 26.95 -24.95
CA GLN A 341 8.84 27.06 -26.19
C GLN A 341 8.32 25.69 -26.65
N ALA A 342 9.19 24.67 -26.68
CA ALA A 342 8.82 23.33 -27.10
C ALA A 342 7.75 22.70 -26.18
N PHE A 343 7.83 22.92 -24.87
CA PHE A 343 6.78 22.49 -23.94
C PHE A 343 5.45 23.21 -24.18
N LEU A 344 5.49 24.52 -24.43
CA LEU A 344 4.27 25.28 -24.66
C LEU A 344 3.59 24.89 -25.98
N ASP A 345 4.38 24.67 -27.04
CA ASP A 345 3.87 24.26 -28.35
C ASP A 345 3.29 22.85 -28.30
N ALA A 346 4.04 21.87 -27.76
CA ALA A 346 3.57 20.51 -27.59
C ALA A 346 2.28 20.43 -26.75
N ALA A 347 2.19 21.25 -25.68
CA ALA A 347 1.00 21.33 -24.85
C ALA A 347 -0.21 21.93 -25.59
N LYS A 348 -0.01 23.03 -26.34
CA LYS A 348 -1.06 23.69 -27.13
C LYS A 348 -1.60 22.80 -28.25
N GLU A 349 -0.70 22.25 -29.06
CA GLU A 349 -1.03 21.42 -30.21
C GLU A 349 -1.81 20.18 -29.81
N ASN A 350 -1.50 19.63 -28.63
CA ASN A 350 -2.11 18.40 -28.14
C ASN A 350 -3.16 18.64 -27.06
N ASN A 351 -3.59 19.88 -26.80
CA ASN A 351 -4.58 20.20 -25.75
C ASN A 351 -4.24 19.57 -24.37
N ILE A 352 -2.97 19.66 -23.94
CA ILE A 352 -2.51 19.15 -22.64
C ILE A 352 -2.10 20.33 -21.74
N SER A 353 -2.34 20.22 -20.44
CA SER A 353 -1.84 21.16 -19.44
C SER A 353 -0.31 21.19 -19.47
N VAL A 354 0.26 22.34 -19.82
CA VAL A 354 1.73 22.50 -19.94
C VAL A 354 2.44 22.22 -18.61
N ALA A 355 1.84 22.59 -17.48
CA ALA A 355 2.41 22.34 -16.18
C ALA A 355 2.40 20.84 -15.82
N TYR A 356 1.34 20.12 -16.19
CA TYR A 356 1.33 18.66 -16.10
C TYR A 356 2.40 18.04 -17.00
N LEU A 357 2.49 18.47 -18.26
CA LEU A 357 3.45 17.93 -19.23
C LEU A 357 4.90 18.08 -18.74
N VAL A 358 5.25 19.25 -18.20
CA VAL A 358 6.57 19.51 -17.58
C VAL A 358 6.78 18.62 -16.35
N SER A 359 5.82 18.59 -15.42
CA SER A 359 5.95 17.78 -14.19
C SER A 359 6.07 16.28 -14.49
N HIS A 360 5.34 15.79 -15.50
CA HIS A 360 5.36 14.41 -15.94
C HIS A 360 6.69 14.06 -16.59
N ALA A 361 7.17 14.86 -17.55
CA ALA A 361 8.48 14.70 -18.17
C ALA A 361 9.62 14.70 -17.13
N MET A 362 9.57 15.60 -16.15
CA MET A 362 10.58 15.66 -15.08
C MET A 362 10.59 14.39 -14.23
N LEU A 363 9.42 13.86 -13.88
CA LEU A 363 9.34 12.66 -13.04
C LEU A 363 9.86 11.43 -13.76
N GLU A 364 9.36 11.18 -14.98
CA GLU A 364 9.69 9.99 -15.77
C GLU A 364 11.18 9.92 -16.15
N THR A 365 11.85 11.07 -16.18
CA THR A 365 13.26 11.17 -16.60
C THR A 365 14.25 11.40 -15.47
N GLY A 366 13.81 11.39 -14.20
CA GLY A 366 14.67 11.73 -13.08
C GLY A 366 15.26 13.15 -13.21
N TYR A 367 14.40 14.12 -13.54
CA TYR A 367 14.74 15.53 -13.80
C TYR A 367 15.67 15.71 -15.03
N GLY A 368 15.40 14.96 -16.10
CA GLY A 368 16.09 15.09 -17.39
C GLY A 368 17.46 14.43 -17.43
N THR A 369 17.72 13.45 -16.56
CA THR A 369 19.03 12.80 -16.41
C THR A 369 19.04 11.30 -16.73
N SER A 370 17.87 10.68 -16.92
CA SER A 370 17.78 9.27 -17.27
C SER A 370 18.41 9.00 -18.65
N LYS A 371 19.01 7.80 -18.82
CA LYS A 371 19.59 7.40 -20.11
C LYS A 371 18.60 7.52 -21.26
N LEU A 372 17.35 7.14 -21.03
CA LEU A 372 16.28 7.22 -22.02
C LEU A 372 15.95 8.67 -22.42
N ALA A 373 16.13 9.63 -21.51
CA ALA A 373 15.98 11.06 -21.78
C ALA A 373 17.22 11.69 -22.41
N THR A 374 18.39 11.05 -22.34
CA THR A 374 19.67 11.66 -22.77
C THR A 374 20.35 10.89 -23.91
N GLY A 375 19.58 10.16 -24.74
CA GLY A 375 20.08 9.51 -25.96
C GLY A 375 19.81 8.01 -26.07
N GLY A 376 19.17 7.38 -25.09
CA GLY A 376 18.74 5.98 -25.15
C GLY A 376 19.83 4.97 -24.79
N ALA A 377 19.64 3.73 -25.25
CA ALA A 377 20.55 2.62 -24.99
C ALA A 377 21.85 2.68 -25.80
N VAL A 378 22.95 2.26 -25.18
CA VAL A 378 24.27 2.08 -25.81
C VAL A 378 24.74 0.63 -25.66
N ASP A 379 25.59 0.18 -26.59
CA ASP A 379 26.27 -1.12 -26.54
C ASP A 379 27.48 -1.12 -25.59
N ASP A 380 28.14 -2.27 -25.46
CA ASP A 380 29.31 -2.45 -24.57
C ASP A 380 30.53 -1.57 -24.97
N SER A 381 30.51 -0.97 -26.16
CA SER A 381 31.54 -0.06 -26.67
C SER A 381 31.10 1.41 -26.61
N ASP A 382 30.05 1.72 -25.85
CA ASP A 382 29.45 3.05 -25.70
C ASP A 382 28.88 3.65 -27.02
N ASN A 383 28.54 2.81 -28.02
CA ASN A 383 27.84 3.27 -29.22
C ASN A 383 26.32 3.14 -29.07
N TYR A 384 25.56 4.10 -29.62
CA TYR A 384 24.09 4.00 -29.63
C TYR A 384 23.62 2.74 -30.39
N VAL A 385 22.68 2.00 -29.80
CA VAL A 385 22.17 0.73 -30.36
C VAL A 385 21.58 0.91 -31.77
N TYR A 386 21.06 2.10 -32.09
CA TYR A 386 20.53 2.46 -33.41
C TYR A 386 21.44 3.40 -34.22
N GLY A 387 22.70 3.58 -33.81
CA GLY A 387 23.69 4.40 -34.52
C GLY A 387 23.61 5.91 -34.28
N GLU A 388 22.52 6.40 -33.68
CA GLU A 388 22.30 7.81 -33.32
C GLU A 388 21.51 7.92 -32.01
N PRO A 389 21.59 9.05 -31.27
CA PRO A 389 20.81 9.24 -30.05
C PRO A 389 19.32 9.34 -30.37
N VAL A 390 18.50 8.75 -29.51
CA VAL A 390 17.04 8.92 -29.50
C VAL A 390 16.56 9.31 -28.11
N TYR A 391 15.45 10.04 -28.04
CA TYR A 391 14.98 10.66 -26.81
C TYR A 391 13.57 10.19 -26.48
N ASN A 392 13.32 9.86 -25.21
CA ASN A 392 11.98 9.51 -24.74
C ASN A 392 11.78 10.00 -23.30
N PHE A 393 10.92 11.02 -23.17
CA PHE A 393 10.71 11.76 -21.92
C PHE A 393 9.57 11.23 -21.06
N PHE A 394 8.85 10.21 -21.53
CA PHE A 394 7.62 9.74 -20.89
C PHE A 394 7.59 8.23 -20.66
N GLY A 395 8.73 7.55 -20.87
CA GLY A 395 8.84 6.10 -20.70
C GLY A 395 7.94 5.30 -21.66
N ILE A 396 7.52 5.89 -22.78
CA ILE A 396 6.58 5.24 -23.71
C ILE A 396 7.26 4.01 -24.31
N GLY A 397 6.67 2.83 -24.11
CA GLY A 397 7.23 1.55 -24.56
C GLY A 397 8.34 0.96 -23.67
N ALA A 398 8.66 1.57 -22.53
CA ALA A 398 9.63 1.05 -21.57
C ALA A 398 8.98 -0.02 -20.67
N THR A 399 9.01 -1.29 -21.10
CA THR A 399 8.42 -2.41 -20.34
C THR A 399 9.38 -3.04 -19.34
N ASP A 400 8.85 -3.71 -18.31
CA ASP A 400 9.59 -4.19 -17.13
C ASP A 400 10.76 -5.15 -17.43
N ASP A 401 10.72 -5.88 -18.55
CA ASP A 401 11.75 -6.83 -18.95
C ASP A 401 13.05 -6.16 -19.41
N ASN A 402 12.94 -5.05 -20.16
CA ASN A 402 14.10 -4.25 -20.57
C ASN A 402 13.71 -2.80 -20.88
N PRO A 403 13.42 -1.98 -19.85
CA PRO A 403 12.78 -0.68 -20.03
C PRO A 403 13.64 0.29 -20.83
N LEU A 404 14.96 0.21 -20.69
CA LEU A 404 15.88 1.05 -21.45
C LEU A 404 15.90 0.69 -22.94
N ILE A 405 16.04 -0.59 -23.28
CA ILE A 405 16.11 -1.03 -24.68
C ILE A 405 14.75 -0.84 -25.36
N ASN A 406 13.67 -1.31 -24.75
CA ASN A 406 12.33 -1.28 -25.35
C ASN A 406 11.83 0.17 -25.48
N GLY A 407 12.15 1.04 -24.51
CA GLY A 407 11.88 2.48 -24.63
C GLY A 407 12.71 3.15 -25.72
N THR A 408 13.95 2.71 -25.94
CA THR A 408 14.83 3.22 -27.03
C THR A 408 14.31 2.78 -28.39
N GLU A 409 13.92 1.50 -28.53
CA GLU A 409 13.31 0.95 -29.75
C GLU A 409 12.05 1.73 -30.12
N LYS A 410 11.18 1.98 -29.13
CA LYS A 410 9.97 2.78 -29.32
C LYS A 410 10.29 4.21 -29.78
N ALA A 411 11.26 4.88 -29.16
CA ALA A 411 11.67 6.22 -29.54
C ALA A 411 12.20 6.28 -30.98
N TYR A 412 13.02 5.31 -31.37
CA TYR A 412 13.56 5.19 -32.73
C TYR A 412 12.44 4.97 -33.76
N ALA A 413 11.50 4.07 -33.46
CA ALA A 413 10.37 3.77 -34.35
C ALA A 413 9.42 4.97 -34.57
N GLU A 414 9.28 5.84 -33.56
CA GLU A 414 8.48 7.06 -33.63
C GLU A 414 9.26 8.27 -34.20
N GLY A 415 10.56 8.11 -34.48
CA GLY A 415 11.41 9.14 -35.06
C GLY A 415 11.79 10.27 -34.09
N TRP A 416 11.97 9.96 -32.81
CA TRP A 416 12.31 10.94 -31.76
C TRP A 416 13.83 11.17 -31.68
N PHE A 417 14.40 11.76 -32.73
CA PHE A 417 15.84 11.98 -32.89
C PHE A 417 16.33 13.29 -32.27
N THR A 418 15.41 14.18 -31.87
CA THR A 418 15.72 15.36 -31.05
C THR A 418 14.88 15.42 -29.78
N PRO A 419 15.32 16.19 -28.75
CA PRO A 419 14.50 16.51 -27.59
C PRO A 419 13.12 17.08 -27.95
N GLU A 420 13.04 18.00 -28.90
CA GLU A 420 11.78 18.63 -29.30
C GLU A 420 10.83 17.64 -29.97
N GLU A 421 11.35 16.74 -30.81
CA GLU A 421 10.57 15.68 -31.46
C GLU A 421 10.02 14.69 -30.42
N ALA A 422 10.85 14.28 -29.45
CA ALA A 422 10.44 13.40 -28.36
C ALA A 422 9.36 14.04 -27.47
N LEU A 423 9.48 15.33 -27.22
CA LEU A 423 8.50 16.08 -26.43
C LEU A 423 7.16 16.18 -27.16
N SER A 424 7.18 16.59 -28.43
CA SER A 424 5.95 16.72 -29.23
C SER A 424 5.28 15.37 -29.47
N GLY A 425 6.04 14.35 -29.90
CA GLY A 425 5.52 13.01 -30.16
C GLY A 425 5.03 12.31 -28.89
N GLY A 426 5.75 12.46 -27.78
CA GLY A 426 5.32 11.95 -26.49
C GLY A 426 4.06 12.63 -25.95
N ALA A 427 3.94 13.96 -26.10
CA ALA A 427 2.72 14.69 -25.77
C ALA A 427 1.53 14.20 -26.64
N ALA A 428 1.72 14.07 -27.96
CA ALA A 428 0.70 13.55 -28.86
C ALA A 428 0.24 12.14 -28.50
N TRP A 429 1.17 11.28 -28.08
CA TRP A 429 0.85 9.95 -27.60
C TRP A 429 0.00 10.01 -26.32
N ILE A 430 0.41 10.77 -25.29
CA ILE A 430 -0.36 10.91 -24.05
C ILE A 430 -1.76 11.49 -24.30
N ALA A 431 -1.84 12.53 -25.14
CA ALA A 431 -3.11 13.13 -25.54
C ALA A 431 -4.03 12.13 -26.23
N SER A 432 -3.55 11.43 -27.25
CA SER A 432 -4.38 10.50 -28.02
C SER A 432 -4.81 9.28 -27.22
N GLN A 433 -3.94 8.75 -26.36
CA GLN A 433 -4.26 7.56 -25.57
C GLN A 433 -5.15 7.89 -24.37
N TYR A 434 -4.96 9.03 -23.70
CA TYR A 434 -5.64 9.33 -22.44
C TYR A 434 -6.47 10.62 -22.48
N ILE A 435 -5.83 11.79 -22.54
CA ILE A 435 -6.46 13.08 -22.20
C ILE A 435 -7.53 13.48 -23.23
N ASN A 436 -7.26 13.31 -24.51
CA ASN A 436 -8.17 13.62 -25.62
C ASN A 436 -8.71 12.36 -26.30
N ASN A 437 -8.58 11.19 -25.65
CA ASN A 437 -9.11 9.95 -26.19
C ASN A 437 -10.64 10.08 -26.32
N PRO A 438 -11.22 9.99 -27.53
CA PRO A 438 -12.65 10.25 -27.73
C PRO A 438 -13.56 9.21 -27.05
N GLU A 439 -13.05 8.01 -26.76
CA GLU A 439 -13.81 6.94 -26.12
C GLU A 439 -13.64 6.94 -24.60
N LYS A 440 -12.43 7.20 -24.09
CA LYS A 440 -12.11 7.07 -22.66
C LYS A 440 -12.04 8.41 -21.92
N ASN A 441 -11.63 9.49 -22.60
CA ASN A 441 -11.53 10.86 -22.07
C ASN A 441 -10.96 10.94 -20.62
N GLN A 442 -9.79 10.36 -20.42
CA GLN A 442 -9.13 10.27 -19.11
C GLN A 442 -8.27 11.52 -18.84
N ASP A 443 -8.94 12.64 -18.69
CA ASP A 443 -8.34 13.99 -18.57
C ASP A 443 -8.05 14.45 -17.13
N THR A 444 -7.98 13.51 -16.17
CA THR A 444 -7.48 13.72 -14.80
C THR A 444 -6.61 12.54 -14.38
N LEU A 445 -5.67 12.73 -13.45
CA LEU A 445 -4.87 11.60 -12.92
C LEU A 445 -5.76 10.51 -12.30
N TYR A 446 -6.86 10.91 -11.66
CA TYR A 446 -7.84 9.97 -11.14
C TYR A 446 -8.43 9.11 -12.25
N LYS A 447 -8.89 9.70 -13.37
CA LYS A 447 -9.45 8.94 -14.49
C LYS A 447 -8.40 8.06 -15.17
N MET A 448 -7.17 8.55 -15.33
CA MET A 448 -6.04 7.77 -15.88
C MET A 448 -5.74 6.54 -15.02
N ARG A 449 -5.80 6.68 -13.69
CA ARG A 449 -5.56 5.54 -12.78
C ARG A 449 -6.74 4.60 -12.69
N TRP A 450 -7.95 5.13 -12.51
CA TRP A 450 -9.09 4.34 -12.06
C TRP A 450 -10.08 4.00 -13.16
N ASN A 451 -10.16 4.81 -14.21
CA ASN A 451 -11.16 4.69 -15.28
C ASN A 451 -12.57 4.43 -14.74
N PRO A 452 -13.21 5.39 -14.07
CA PRO A 452 -14.52 5.18 -13.43
C PRO A 452 -15.66 4.83 -14.40
N GLU A 453 -15.54 5.15 -15.70
CA GLU A 453 -16.49 4.70 -16.74
C GLU A 453 -16.37 3.20 -17.00
N ASP A 454 -15.14 2.66 -17.02
CA ASP A 454 -14.85 1.25 -17.31
C ASP A 454 -13.75 0.70 -16.37
N PRO A 455 -14.10 0.42 -15.10
CA PRO A 455 -13.12 0.16 -14.06
C PRO A 455 -12.33 -1.13 -14.27
N GLY A 456 -11.00 -1.02 -14.17
CA GLY A 456 -10.06 -2.12 -14.39
C GLY A 456 -9.50 -2.15 -15.81
N GLU A 457 -10.06 -1.37 -16.73
CA GLU A 457 -9.63 -1.27 -18.12
C GLU A 457 -8.84 0.01 -18.37
N HIS A 458 -7.88 -0.04 -19.30
CA HIS A 458 -7.11 1.12 -19.81
C HIS A 458 -6.57 2.04 -18.69
N GLN A 459 -5.82 1.44 -17.75
CA GLN A 459 -5.25 2.15 -16.61
C GLN A 459 -3.78 2.48 -16.84
N TYR A 460 -3.39 3.71 -16.52
CA TYR A 460 -2.02 4.18 -16.71
C TYR A 460 -1.00 3.46 -15.80
N ALA A 461 -1.43 2.99 -14.62
CA ALA A 461 -0.55 2.37 -13.63
C ALA A 461 -1.26 1.32 -12.76
N THR A 462 -0.48 0.36 -12.26
CA THR A 462 -0.96 -0.69 -11.33
C THR A 462 -0.95 -0.26 -9.88
N ASP A 463 -0.06 0.65 -9.46
CA ASP A 463 0.00 1.16 -8.08
C ASP A 463 -1.26 1.94 -7.73
N ILE A 464 -2.02 1.46 -6.74
CA ILE A 464 -3.25 2.11 -6.26
C ILE A 464 -3.00 3.54 -5.74
N ALA A 465 -1.77 3.86 -5.32
CA ALA A 465 -1.42 5.18 -4.82
C ALA A 465 -0.88 6.11 -5.92
N TRP A 466 -0.78 5.66 -7.18
CA TRP A 466 -0.09 6.38 -8.25
C TRP A 466 -0.60 7.82 -8.40
N ALA A 467 -1.91 8.02 -8.55
CA ALA A 467 -2.48 9.36 -8.79
C ALA A 467 -2.13 10.34 -7.64
N TYR A 468 -2.17 9.86 -6.39
CA TYR A 468 -1.81 10.65 -5.22
C TYR A 468 -0.30 10.93 -5.14
N LYS A 469 0.54 9.97 -5.53
CA LYS A 469 2.00 10.10 -5.54
C LYS A 469 2.51 11.08 -6.61
N GLN A 470 1.71 11.38 -7.63
CA GLN A 470 2.04 12.40 -8.64
C GLN A 470 1.86 13.83 -8.13
N ILE A 471 1.01 14.03 -7.12
CA ILE A 471 0.62 15.36 -6.61
C ILE A 471 1.82 16.23 -6.21
N PRO A 472 2.84 15.78 -5.45
CA PRO A 472 3.94 16.66 -5.04
C PRO A 472 4.62 17.34 -6.24
N ASN A 473 4.93 16.59 -7.29
CA ASN A 473 5.65 17.11 -8.45
C ASN A 473 4.76 18.02 -9.31
N ILE A 474 3.49 17.66 -9.47
CA ILE A 474 2.50 18.45 -10.20
C ILE A 474 2.22 19.77 -9.47
N VAL A 475 1.96 19.71 -8.16
CA VAL A 475 1.70 20.91 -7.34
C VAL A 475 2.92 21.81 -7.29
N ASN A 476 4.12 21.27 -7.11
CA ASN A 476 5.34 22.07 -7.07
C ASN A 476 5.64 22.71 -8.43
N GLY A 477 5.50 21.95 -9.53
CA GLY A 477 5.67 22.47 -10.89
C GLY A 477 4.65 23.56 -11.20
N ILE A 478 3.35 23.27 -11.00
CA ILE A 478 2.28 24.24 -11.19
C ILE A 478 2.53 25.48 -10.35
N LYS A 479 2.73 25.38 -9.03
CA LYS A 479 2.90 26.56 -8.19
C LYS A 479 4.14 27.38 -8.56
N ALA A 480 5.24 26.73 -8.95
CA ALA A 480 6.46 27.44 -9.35
C ALA A 480 6.32 28.15 -10.70
N ILE A 481 5.60 27.54 -11.64
CA ILE A 481 5.35 28.13 -12.98
C ILE A 481 4.23 29.17 -12.90
N SER A 482 3.18 28.88 -12.13
CA SER A 482 1.94 29.64 -12.12
C SER A 482 1.90 30.77 -11.12
N SER A 483 2.88 30.91 -10.22
CA SER A 483 2.94 32.01 -9.23
C SER A 483 2.97 33.40 -9.86
N ASN A 484 3.33 33.49 -11.15
CA ASN A 484 3.34 34.72 -11.94
C ASN A 484 2.24 34.75 -13.02
N SER A 485 1.37 33.73 -13.09
CA SER A 485 0.36 33.57 -14.13
C SER A 485 -1.06 33.78 -13.60
N ASN A 486 -2.00 34.20 -14.47
CA ASN A 486 -3.43 34.29 -14.17
C ASN A 486 -4.20 32.97 -14.44
N THR A 487 -3.52 31.82 -14.45
CA THR A 487 -4.13 30.53 -14.81
C THR A 487 -5.06 30.02 -13.71
N ALA A 488 -6.35 29.89 -14.00
CA ALA A 488 -7.32 29.29 -13.08
C ALA A 488 -7.29 27.76 -13.19
N LEU A 489 -6.89 27.08 -12.11
CA LEU A 489 -6.94 25.62 -12.03
C LEU A 489 -8.39 25.13 -11.89
N LYS A 490 -8.80 24.17 -12.72
CA LYS A 490 -10.12 23.52 -12.67
C LYS A 490 -9.97 22.08 -12.20
N PHE A 491 -10.83 21.65 -11.28
CA PHE A 491 -10.82 20.30 -10.73
C PHE A 491 -12.14 19.61 -11.06
N GLU A 492 -12.06 18.39 -11.58
CA GLU A 492 -13.23 17.58 -11.91
C GLU A 492 -13.33 16.42 -10.92
N ILE A 493 -14.14 16.62 -9.88
CA ILE A 493 -14.30 15.71 -8.75
C ILE A 493 -15.29 14.59 -9.13
N PRO A 494 -14.85 13.33 -9.17
CA PRO A 494 -15.74 12.20 -9.39
C PRO A 494 -16.71 12.04 -8.21
N LYS A 495 -17.96 11.70 -8.52
CA LYS A 495 -18.97 11.26 -7.55
C LYS A 495 -19.47 9.88 -7.96
N LEU A 496 -19.26 8.92 -7.06
CA LEU A 496 -19.76 7.56 -7.22
C LEU A 496 -21.17 7.45 -6.62
N LYS A 497 -21.98 6.54 -7.14
CA LYS A 497 -23.39 6.33 -6.77
C LYS A 497 -23.59 5.89 -5.32
#